data_AF-A0A8T0R698-F1
#
_entry.id   AF-A0A8T0R698-F1
#
_cell.length_a   1.000
_cell.length_b   1.000
_cell.length_c   1.000
_cell.angle_alpha   90.00
_cell.angle_beta   90.00
_cell.angle_gamma   90.00
#
_symmetry.space_group_name_H-M   'P 1'
#
loop_
_entity.id
_entity.type
_entity.pdbx_description
1 polymer ?
#
loop_
_entity_poly.entity_id
_entity_poly.type
_entity_poly.pdbx_seq_one_letter_code
_entity_poly.pdbx_strand_id
1 'polypeptide(L)'
;MDHWLEMKAKMAAGEEEATKTKKRKRVVKRRVPKAPIDHMVAWPFGSGNYLTPAQLAKRSPECRQYYALSTFIDAKLRAYEQALIRQYNALGYAEDEIEVTNSDSEEDATVVQN
;
A
#
# COMPACT_ATOMS: atom_id res chain seq x y z
N MET A 1 24.22 -29.94 15.37
CA MET A 1 22.75 -29.97 15.24
C MET A 1 22.10 -28.90 16.11
N ASP A 2 22.80 -28.40 17.15
CA ASP A 2 22.25 -27.49 18.16
C ASP A 2 22.12 -26.02 17.74
N HIS A 3 22.96 -25.54 16.82
CA HIS A 3 22.96 -24.13 16.41
C HIS A 3 21.66 -23.68 15.70
N TRP A 4 20.98 -24.62 15.04
CA TRP A 4 19.68 -24.36 14.40
C TRP A 4 18.53 -24.25 15.41
N LEU A 5 18.57 -25.08 16.46
CA LEU A 5 17.59 -25.05 17.54
C LEU A 5 17.76 -23.79 18.39
N GLU A 6 18.99 -23.37 18.66
CA GLU A 6 19.27 -22.13 19.37
C GLU A 6 18.84 -20.90 18.58
N MET A 7 19.05 -20.90 17.24
CA MET A 7 18.59 -19.80 16.38
C MET A 7 17.06 -19.74 16.31
N LYS A 8 16.37 -20.89 16.26
CA LYS A 8 14.89 -20.93 16.40
C LYS A 8 14.43 -20.38 17.74
N ALA A 9 15.09 -20.74 18.84
CA ALA A 9 14.72 -20.27 20.17
C ALA A 9 14.90 -18.75 20.29
N LYS A 10 15.98 -18.18 19.74
CA LYS A 10 16.21 -16.73 19.68
C LYS A 10 15.17 -16.00 18.83
N MET A 11 14.77 -16.59 17.69
CA MET A 11 13.73 -16.04 16.82
C MET A 11 12.36 -16.08 17.52
N ALA A 12 12.00 -17.19 18.16
CA ALA A 12 10.75 -17.33 18.91
C ALA A 12 10.69 -16.38 20.12
N ALA A 13 11.78 -16.22 20.87
CA ALA A 13 11.85 -15.27 21.99
C ALA A 13 11.74 -13.81 21.52
N GLY A 14 12.35 -13.47 20.38
CA GLY A 14 12.19 -12.15 19.75
C GLY A 14 10.76 -11.89 19.26
N GLU A 15 10.07 -12.92 18.78
CA GLU A 15 8.68 -12.86 18.33
C GLU A 15 7.70 -12.75 19.52
N GLU A 16 8.01 -13.40 20.64
CA GLU A 16 7.24 -13.33 21.89
C GLU A 16 7.38 -11.96 22.59
N GLU A 17 8.57 -11.35 22.59
CA GLU A 17 8.74 -9.97 23.08
C GLU A 17 8.13 -8.91 22.14
N ALA A 18 8.14 -9.17 20.82
CA ALA A 18 7.44 -8.32 19.85
C ALA A 18 5.92 -8.42 19.97
N THR A 19 5.36 -9.51 20.51
CA THR A 19 3.90 -9.62 20.72
C THR A 19 3.42 -8.93 21.98
N LYS A 20 4.24 -8.87 23.03
CA LYS A 20 3.92 -8.15 24.29
C LYS A 20 3.86 -6.62 24.14
N THR A 21 4.54 -6.07 23.13
CA THR A 21 4.63 -4.61 22.88
C THR A 21 3.80 -4.13 21.68
N LYS A 22 3.09 -5.02 20.98
CA LYS A 22 2.26 -4.66 19.81
C LYS A 22 1.05 -3.84 20.25
N LYS A 23 1.20 -2.50 20.19
CA LYS A 23 0.06 -1.57 20.23
C LYS A 23 -0.95 -2.01 19.18
N ARG A 24 -2.23 -2.06 19.58
CA ARG A 24 -3.34 -2.43 18.68
C ARG A 24 -3.34 -1.50 17.47
N LYS A 25 -3.18 -2.07 16.28
CA LYS A 25 -3.34 -1.35 15.01
C LYS A 25 -4.82 -1.08 14.80
N ARG A 26 -5.17 0.18 14.53
CA ARG A 26 -6.53 0.57 14.17
C ARG A 26 -6.55 0.97 12.70
N VAL A 27 -7.42 0.35 11.92
CA VAL A 27 -7.72 0.79 10.56
C VAL A 27 -8.89 1.77 10.63
N VAL A 28 -8.74 2.94 10.03
CA VAL A 28 -9.82 3.93 9.92
C VAL A 28 -10.05 4.29 8.46
N LYS A 29 -11.31 4.51 8.10
CA LYS A 29 -11.70 5.02 6.78
C LYS A 29 -11.57 6.54 6.78
N ARG A 30 -10.90 7.08 5.77
CA ARG A 30 -10.72 8.51 5.58
C ARG A 30 -11.17 8.92 4.19
N ARG A 31 -11.88 10.04 4.10
CA ARG A 31 -12.24 10.61 2.80
C ARG A 31 -11.00 11.05 2.04
N VAL A 32 -10.91 10.60 0.79
CA VAL A 32 -9.86 11.03 -0.14
C VAL A 32 -10.21 12.44 -0.63
N PRO A 33 -9.31 13.42 -0.49
CA PRO A 33 -9.53 14.75 -1.05
C PRO A 33 -9.72 14.70 -2.58
N LYS A 34 -10.40 15.70 -3.14
CA LYS A 34 -10.67 15.76 -4.58
C LYS A 34 -9.40 15.86 -5.43
N ALA A 35 -8.40 16.63 -4.99
CA ALA A 35 -7.17 16.84 -5.76
C ALA A 35 -6.41 15.53 -6.10
N PRO A 36 -6.22 14.59 -5.16
CA PRO A 36 -5.73 13.24 -5.48
C PRO A 36 -6.57 12.51 -6.53
N ILE A 37 -7.91 12.54 -6.44
CA ILE A 37 -8.78 11.90 -7.44
C ILE A 37 -8.56 12.51 -8.83
N ASP A 38 -8.55 13.84 -8.93
CA ASP A 38 -8.31 14.55 -10.19
C ASP A 38 -6.92 14.21 -10.77
N HIS A 39 -5.90 14.07 -9.91
CA HIS A 39 -4.57 13.62 -10.32
C HIS A 39 -4.57 12.18 -10.85
N MET A 40 -5.24 11.25 -10.17
CA MET A 40 -5.36 9.85 -10.62
C MET A 40 -6.09 9.74 -11.97
N VAL A 41 -7.06 10.62 -12.22
CA VAL A 41 -7.75 10.70 -13.52
C VAL A 41 -6.83 11.23 -14.61
N ALA A 42 -6.08 12.29 -14.34
CA ALA A 42 -5.21 12.92 -15.32
C ALA A 42 -3.95 12.08 -15.63
N TRP A 43 -3.40 11.38 -14.62
CA TRP A 43 -2.12 10.68 -14.69
C TRP A 43 -2.19 9.29 -14.03
N PRO A 44 -2.95 8.35 -14.61
CA PRO A 44 -3.12 7.03 -14.01
C PRO A 44 -1.82 6.20 -14.05
N PHE A 45 -1.59 5.38 -13.03
CA PHE A 45 -0.41 4.52 -12.92
C PHE A 45 -0.25 3.60 -14.12
N GLY A 46 0.99 3.44 -14.58
CA GLY A 46 1.29 2.54 -15.69
C GLY A 46 0.68 3.00 -17.03
N SER A 47 0.46 4.30 -17.22
CA SER A 47 0.05 4.91 -18.50
C SER A 47 1.23 5.14 -19.46
N GLY A 48 2.44 4.84 -19.02
CA GLY A 48 3.65 4.91 -19.82
C GLY A 48 3.75 3.83 -20.90
N ASN A 49 4.68 4.06 -21.84
CA ASN A 49 4.96 3.14 -22.95
C ASN A 49 5.64 1.87 -22.45
N TYR A 50 4.85 0.81 -22.30
CA TYR A 50 5.34 -0.54 -22.07
C TYR A 50 6.14 -1.05 -23.26
N LEU A 51 7.24 -1.75 -22.98
CA LEU A 51 7.98 -2.47 -23.99
C LEU A 51 7.11 -3.57 -24.58
N THR A 52 7.14 -3.70 -25.91
CA THR A 52 6.54 -4.87 -26.56
C THR A 52 7.29 -6.14 -26.16
N PRO A 53 6.67 -7.33 -26.22
CA PRO A 53 7.35 -8.59 -25.93
C PRO A 53 8.66 -8.75 -26.73
N ALA A 54 8.66 -8.31 -28.00
CA ALA A 54 9.84 -8.35 -28.86
C ALA A 54 10.95 -7.39 -28.41
N GLN A 55 10.61 -6.21 -27.90
CA GLN A 55 11.59 -5.27 -27.33
C GLN A 55 12.13 -5.77 -25.99
N LEU A 56 11.27 -6.38 -25.17
CA LEU A 56 11.64 -6.91 -23.86
C LEU A 56 12.56 -8.13 -23.98
N ALA A 57 12.31 -9.01 -24.96
CA ALA A 57 13.15 -10.18 -25.24
C ALA A 57 14.61 -9.81 -25.56
N LYS A 58 14.85 -8.62 -26.14
CA LYS A 58 16.19 -8.09 -26.44
C LYS A 58 16.93 -7.55 -25.21
N ARG A 59 16.28 -7.42 -24.06
CA ARG A 59 16.88 -6.91 -22.81
C ARG A 59 17.55 -8.03 -22.03
N SER A 60 18.42 -7.67 -21.09
CA SER A 60 19.07 -8.64 -20.21
C SER A 60 18.03 -9.36 -19.32
N PRO A 61 18.36 -10.56 -18.80
CA PRO A 61 17.48 -11.27 -17.87
C PRO A 61 17.04 -10.42 -16.67
N GLU A 62 17.96 -9.64 -16.08
CA GLU A 62 17.71 -8.78 -14.92
C GLU A 62 16.71 -7.67 -15.28
N CYS A 63 16.89 -7.03 -16.45
CA CYS A 63 15.93 -6.04 -16.94
C CYS A 63 14.53 -6.63 -17.14
N ARG A 64 14.42 -7.86 -17.64
CA ARG A 64 13.12 -8.52 -17.82
C ARG A 64 12.44 -8.82 -16.49
N GLN A 65 13.19 -9.24 -15.47
CA GLN A 65 12.66 -9.47 -14.13
C GLN A 65 12.19 -8.17 -13.48
N TYR A 66 13.01 -7.11 -13.54
CA TYR A 66 12.62 -5.80 -13.03
C TYR A 66 11.36 -5.27 -13.73
N TYR A 67 11.30 -5.42 -15.05
CA TYR A 67 10.13 -5.01 -15.84
C TYR A 67 8.87 -5.78 -15.43
N ALA A 68 8.96 -7.09 -15.21
CA ALA A 68 7.84 -7.90 -14.73
C ALA A 68 7.35 -7.43 -13.34
N LEU A 69 8.27 -7.10 -12.44
CA LEU A 69 7.91 -6.56 -11.11
C LEU A 69 7.26 -5.18 -11.21
N SER A 70 7.84 -4.28 -12.01
CA SER A 70 7.30 -2.93 -12.20
C SER A 70 5.89 -2.98 -12.78
N THR A 71 5.68 -3.74 -13.86
CA THR A 71 4.37 -3.88 -14.51
C THR A 71 3.32 -4.49 -13.56
N PHE A 72 3.72 -5.43 -12.70
CA PHE A 72 2.83 -5.99 -11.68
C PHE A 72 2.41 -4.93 -10.65
N ILE A 73 3.35 -4.14 -10.14
CA ILE A 73 3.07 -3.06 -9.19
C ILE A 73 2.18 -2.00 -9.84
N ASP A 74 2.51 -1.58 -11.06
CA ASP A 74 1.73 -0.60 -11.82
C ASP A 74 0.27 -1.07 -12.02
N ALA A 75 0.07 -2.35 -12.33
CA ALA A 75 -1.26 -2.93 -12.47
C ALA A 75 -2.06 -2.89 -11.15
N LYS A 76 -1.41 -3.15 -10.01
CA LYS A 76 -2.04 -3.07 -8.69
C LYS A 76 -2.41 -1.64 -8.32
N LEU A 77 -1.50 -0.70 -8.54
CA LEU A 77 -1.74 0.72 -8.25
C LEU A 77 -2.84 1.28 -9.15
N ARG A 78 -2.84 0.95 -10.44
CA ARG A 78 -3.91 1.34 -11.37
C ARG A 78 -5.27 0.78 -10.94
N ALA A 79 -5.34 -0.47 -10.50
CA ALA A 79 -6.59 -1.06 -10.02
C ALA A 79 -7.13 -0.33 -8.78
N TYR A 80 -6.24 0.06 -7.87
CA TYR A 80 -6.57 0.87 -6.70
C TYR A 80 -7.10 2.26 -7.09
N GLU A 81 -6.40 2.99 -7.96
CA GLU A 81 -6.87 4.31 -8.45
C GLU A 81 -8.25 4.19 -9.11
N GLN A 82 -8.46 3.17 -9.94
CA GLN A 82 -9.74 2.94 -10.59
C GLN A 82 -10.86 2.65 -9.60
N ALA A 83 -10.57 1.95 -8.49
CA ALA A 83 -11.55 1.72 -7.44
C ALA A 83 -11.98 3.05 -6.78
N LEU A 84 -11.01 3.92 -6.43
CA LEU A 84 -11.29 5.22 -5.84
C LEU A 84 -12.06 6.14 -6.80
N ILE A 85 -11.65 6.21 -8.06
CA ILE A 85 -12.33 7.02 -9.09
C ILE A 85 -13.77 6.54 -9.28
N ARG A 86 -14.00 5.22 -9.37
CA ARG A 86 -15.35 4.66 -9.50
C ARG A 86 -16.23 4.99 -8.30
N GLN A 87 -15.70 4.86 -7.09
CA GLN A 87 -16.41 5.22 -5.87
C GLN A 87 -16.76 6.71 -5.86
N TYR A 88 -15.81 7.58 -6.21
CA TYR A 88 -16.02 9.02 -6.28
C TYR A 88 -17.09 9.38 -7.31
N ASN A 89 -17.05 8.79 -8.51
CA ASN A 89 -18.04 9.05 -9.55
C ASN A 89 -19.45 8.58 -9.18
N ALA A 90 -19.57 7.53 -8.36
CA ALA A 90 -20.86 7.01 -7.92
C ALA A 90 -21.45 7.77 -6.72
N LEU A 91 -20.61 8.20 -5.77
CA LEU A 91 -21.06 8.73 -4.47
C LEU A 91 -20.75 10.22 -4.25
N GLY A 92 -19.94 10.84 -5.11
CA GLY A 92 -19.40 12.18 -4.93
C GLY A 92 -18.23 12.27 -3.94
N TYR A 93 -17.79 11.13 -3.38
CA TYR A 93 -16.62 11.01 -2.51
C TYR A 93 -16.03 9.60 -2.60
N ALA A 94 -14.75 9.47 -2.25
CA ALA A 94 -14.08 8.19 -2.09
C ALA A 94 -13.49 8.07 -0.69
N GLU A 95 -13.37 6.84 -0.19
CA GLU A 95 -12.78 6.54 1.10
C GLU A 95 -11.60 5.60 0.92
N ASP A 96 -10.55 5.86 1.69
CA ASP A 96 -9.37 5.02 1.75
C ASP A 96 -9.13 4.55 3.19
N GLU A 97 -8.53 3.38 3.34
CA GLU A 97 -8.27 2.75 4.63
C GLU A 97 -6.83 3.02 5.07
N ILE A 98 -6.68 3.75 6.18
CA ILE A 98 -5.36 4.05 6.75
C ILE A 98 -5.14 3.29 8.04
N GLU A 99 -3.98 2.63 8.16
CA GLU A 99 -3.50 2.08 9.43
C GLU A 99 -2.95 3.21 10.31
N VAL A 100 -3.60 3.46 11.45
CA VAL A 100 -3.10 4.40 12.47
C VAL A 100 -2.47 3.59 13.60
N THR A 101 -1.22 3.93 13.93
CA THR A 101 -0.54 3.40 15.11
C THR A 101 -0.79 4.35 16.28
N ASN A 102 -1.20 3.82 17.43
CA ASN A 102 -1.64 4.59 18.61
C ASN A 102 -0.48 5.30 19.36
N SER A 103 0.46 5.93 18.64
CA SER A 103 1.54 6.75 19.22
C SER A 103 1.32 8.25 19.07
N ASP A 104 0.18 8.67 18.52
CA ASP A 104 -0.13 10.07 18.23
C ASP A 104 -1.58 10.41 18.60
N SER A 105 -2.04 9.87 19.74
CA SER A 105 -3.37 10.13 20.28
C SER A 105 -3.27 10.68 21.69
N GLU A 106 -2.51 11.75 21.85
CA GLU A 106 -2.81 12.76 22.86
C GLU A 106 -3.30 14.01 22.12
N GLU A 107 -4.62 14.21 22.24
CA GLU A 107 -5.37 15.46 22.06
C GLU A 107 -5.71 15.97 20.64
N ASP A 108 -6.98 16.39 20.54
CA ASP A 108 -7.70 17.11 19.47
C ASP A 108 -8.10 16.35 18.18
N ALA A 109 -9.37 16.23 17.79
CA ALA A 109 -10.45 17.18 17.95
C ALA A 109 -11.80 16.50 18.23
N THR A 110 -12.33 16.74 19.43
CA THR A 110 -13.78 16.90 19.61
C THR A 110 -14.20 18.22 18.98
N VAL A 111 -14.99 18.19 17.91
CA VAL A 111 -15.95 19.27 17.62
C VAL A 111 -17.28 18.62 17.28
N VAL A 112 -18.13 18.55 18.31
CA VAL A 112 -19.59 18.50 18.18
C VAL A 112 -20.08 19.95 18.13
N GLN A 113 -21.23 20.17 17.47
CA GLN A 113 -22.11 21.38 17.42
C GLN A 113 -21.99 22.19 16.10
N ASN A 114 -23.06 22.48 15.35
CA ASN A 114 -24.52 22.39 15.57
C ASN A 114 -25.25 21.89 14.32
#